data_AF-A0AAV4J997-F1
#
_entry.id   AF-A0AAV4J997-F1
#
_cell.length_a   1.000
_cell.length_b   1.000
_cell.length_c   1.000
_cell.angle_alpha   90.00
_cell.angle_beta   90.00
_cell.angle_gamma   90.00
#
_symmetry.space_group_name_H-M   'P 1'
#
loop_
_entity.id
_entity.type
_entity.pdbx_description
1 polymer ?
#
loop_
_entity_poly.entity_id
_entity_poly.type
_entity_poly.pdbx_seq_one_letter_code
_entity_poly.pdbx_strand_id
1 'polypeptide(L)'
;MCINLLKCNTTVLSITTTCLLVFPPPYCQLGEEVNQDTEQILKANDCLHEPSSLGPLLASSQPDALNLNTGLFELYMNLQEFSRYGRLLPHSDIKQLSILSYYHWFKCAVSKWLIIAQHRAERRIRKAVELEKVAHADAAVKYSTSAVDVCCCFTQITEFWKQLAWPDRAGAYPFVYKLTEDICNGAKLYADLVHAKLTEKGYYDDEGQFDVTEELCITINNIEQVRRSLKPLPTLLDFNEIQQAVELARDEPLQHAQHHRKSGQSSHTPQPPGDGALGLLGTASLQGIIKLADESMVNKIRQVVDRVADKMRPDIKKDVFHLNWAPESLPAEEAVGDLLEYLDSNLLTLNKNLLKTNFERILSSIWVEVLEEFREVLDTEEMVSSRAGEL
;
A
#
# COMPACT_ATOMS: atom_id res chain seq x y z
N MET A 1 17.10 -35.46 17.07
CA MET A 1 18.43 -35.74 16.47
C MET A 1 18.66 -34.93 15.19
N CYS A 2 17.62 -34.64 14.41
CA CYS A 2 17.68 -33.86 13.16
C CYS A 2 18.00 -32.35 13.34
N ILE A 3 17.63 -31.74 14.47
CA ILE A 3 17.98 -30.32 14.77
C ILE A 3 19.50 -30.11 14.92
N ASN A 4 20.28 -31.14 15.29
CA ASN A 4 21.73 -31.03 15.38
C ASN A 4 22.44 -31.14 14.02
N LEU A 5 21.78 -31.66 12.98
CA LEU A 5 22.34 -31.73 11.63
C LEU A 5 22.29 -30.37 10.91
N LEU A 6 21.29 -29.52 11.21
CA LEU A 6 21.20 -28.17 10.65
C LEU A 6 22.19 -27.15 11.25
N LYS A 7 22.84 -27.46 12.38
CA LYS A 7 23.83 -26.56 13.01
C LYS A 7 25.22 -26.62 12.36
N CYS A 8 25.46 -27.50 11.40
CA CYS A 8 26.78 -27.68 10.78
C CYS A 8 26.91 -26.83 9.51
N ASN A 9 27.23 -25.55 9.69
CA ASN A 9 27.33 -24.50 8.67
C ASN A 9 28.51 -24.67 7.66
N THR A 10 29.13 -25.85 7.59
CA THR A 10 30.31 -26.11 6.75
C THR A 10 30.30 -27.45 6.01
N THR A 11 29.24 -28.24 6.14
CA THR A 11 29.20 -29.62 5.60
C THR A 11 28.07 -29.85 4.59
N VAL A 12 27.39 -28.80 4.12
CA VAL A 12 26.30 -28.92 3.15
C VAL A 12 26.81 -29.36 1.76
N LEU A 13 28.07 -29.01 1.41
CA LEU A 13 28.66 -29.39 0.12
C LEU A 13 29.06 -30.87 0.00
N SER A 14 29.22 -31.60 1.11
CA SER A 14 29.61 -33.03 1.07
C SER A 14 28.41 -33.98 1.06
N ILE A 15 27.20 -33.47 1.31
CA ILE A 15 25.98 -34.29 1.43
C ILE A 15 25.30 -34.45 0.06
N THR A 16 25.46 -33.52 -0.86
CA THR A 16 24.68 -33.49 -2.12
C THR A 16 25.06 -34.55 -3.15
N THR A 17 26.29 -35.10 -3.13
CA THR A 17 26.71 -36.14 -4.08
C THR A 17 26.83 -37.53 -3.43
N THR A 18 27.18 -37.60 -2.14
CA THR A 18 27.43 -38.87 -1.45
C THR A 18 26.17 -39.46 -0.80
N CYS A 19 25.18 -38.64 -0.40
CA CYS A 19 23.95 -39.17 0.23
C CYS A 19 22.92 -39.72 -0.76
N LEU A 20 23.02 -39.41 -2.06
CA LEU A 20 22.13 -39.98 -3.09
C LEU A 20 22.53 -41.39 -3.54
N LEU A 21 23.75 -41.86 -3.21
CA LEU A 21 24.26 -43.17 -3.64
C LEU A 21 24.35 -44.23 -2.53
N VAL A 22 24.07 -43.87 -1.27
CA VAL A 22 24.29 -44.77 -0.11
C VAL A 22 22.98 -45.22 0.57
N PHE A 23 21.82 -44.62 0.26
CA PHE A 23 20.55 -44.98 0.92
C PHE A 23 19.38 -45.14 -0.06
N PRO A 24 18.84 -46.37 -0.28
CA PRO A 24 17.47 -46.55 -0.73
C PRO A 24 16.50 -46.67 0.47
N PRO A 25 15.18 -46.63 0.24
CA PRO A 25 14.29 -45.52 0.56
C PRO A 25 14.01 -45.32 2.08
N PRO A 26 14.24 -44.12 2.61
CA PRO A 26 13.22 -43.51 3.47
C PRO A 26 13.04 -42.01 3.16
N TYR A 27 13.11 -41.62 1.89
CA TYR A 27 12.91 -40.21 1.51
C TYR A 27 11.50 -39.70 1.85
N CYS A 28 10.48 -40.58 1.87
CA CYS A 28 9.13 -40.25 2.33
C CYS A 28 9.07 -39.95 3.84
N GLN A 29 9.81 -40.71 4.66
CA GLN A 29 9.78 -40.60 6.12
C GLN A 29 10.38 -39.28 6.61
N LEU A 30 11.44 -38.79 5.97
CA LEU A 30 12.06 -37.52 6.35
C LEU A 30 11.09 -36.34 6.22
N GLY A 31 10.30 -36.30 5.14
CA GLY A 31 9.29 -35.26 4.95
C GLY A 31 8.15 -35.36 5.98
N GLU A 32 7.74 -36.58 6.33
CA GLU A 32 6.71 -36.81 7.35
C GLU A 32 7.19 -36.44 8.76
N GLU A 33 8.42 -36.81 9.12
CA GLU A 33 9.04 -36.45 10.41
C GLU A 33 9.20 -34.93 10.55
N VAL A 34 9.73 -34.26 9.52
CA VAL A 34 9.87 -32.79 9.52
C VAL A 34 8.49 -32.12 9.57
N ASN A 35 7.49 -32.63 8.86
CA ASN A 35 6.13 -32.11 8.95
C ASN A 35 5.58 -32.25 10.37
N GLN A 36 5.70 -33.43 10.98
CA GLN A 36 5.18 -33.70 12.31
C GLN A 36 5.83 -32.80 13.38
N ASP A 37 7.15 -32.63 13.34
CA ASP A 37 7.89 -31.74 14.23
C ASP A 37 7.49 -30.27 13.99
N THR A 38 7.36 -29.85 12.72
CA THR A 38 6.94 -28.48 12.36
C THR A 38 5.52 -28.21 12.85
N GLU A 39 4.58 -29.13 12.62
CA GLU A 39 3.22 -29.01 13.11
C GLU A 39 3.15 -28.95 14.63
N GLN A 40 3.93 -29.75 15.35
CA GLN A 40 4.00 -29.70 16.81
C GLN A 40 4.49 -28.34 17.31
N ILE A 41 5.55 -27.80 16.69
CA ILE A 41 6.09 -26.48 17.02
C ILE A 41 5.04 -25.38 16.76
N LEU A 42 4.33 -25.45 15.64
CA LEU A 42 3.28 -24.48 15.28
C LEU A 42 2.05 -24.58 16.19
N LYS A 43 1.66 -25.81 16.58
CA LYS A 43 0.59 -26.08 17.56
C LYS A 43 0.95 -25.52 18.94
N ALA A 44 2.17 -25.78 19.41
CA ALA A 44 2.64 -25.35 20.73
C ALA A 44 2.78 -23.83 20.89
N ASN A 45 2.91 -23.09 19.78
CA ASN A 45 3.09 -21.64 19.79
C ASN A 45 1.85 -20.88 19.30
N ASP A 46 0.68 -21.51 19.37
CA ASP A 46 -0.62 -20.94 19.04
C ASP A 46 -0.62 -20.30 17.65
N CYS A 47 0.12 -20.91 16.70
CA CYS A 47 0.15 -20.44 15.33
C CYS A 47 -1.19 -20.72 14.63
N LEU A 48 -1.84 -21.83 14.96
CA LEU A 48 -3.03 -22.32 14.27
C LEU A 48 -4.31 -21.51 14.52
N HIS A 49 -4.34 -20.62 15.51
CA HIS A 49 -5.49 -19.74 15.76
C HIS A 49 -5.25 -18.34 15.14
N GLU A 50 -6.22 -17.85 14.36
CA GLU A 50 -6.31 -16.42 14.06
C GLU A 50 -6.41 -15.66 15.39
N PRO A 51 -5.53 -14.68 15.66
CA PRO A 51 -5.51 -14.05 16.96
C PRO A 51 -6.74 -13.15 17.13
N SER A 52 -7.66 -13.54 18.02
CA SER A 52 -8.82 -12.72 18.42
C SER A 52 -8.45 -11.45 19.19
N SER A 53 -7.19 -11.30 19.62
CA SER A 53 -6.67 -10.05 20.19
C SER A 53 -5.14 -9.97 20.08
N LEU A 54 -4.63 -8.77 19.77
CA LEU A 54 -3.22 -8.48 19.45
C LEU A 54 -2.30 -8.19 20.65
N GLY A 55 -2.85 -8.06 21.86
CA GLY A 55 -2.08 -7.73 23.07
C GLY A 55 -0.91 -8.68 23.37
N PRO A 56 -1.07 -10.02 23.27
CA PRO A 56 0.01 -10.96 23.61
C PRO A 56 1.17 -11.02 22.60
N LEU A 57 0.91 -10.79 21.31
CA LEU A 57 1.92 -10.87 20.22
C LEU A 57 2.87 -9.66 20.19
N LEU A 58 2.44 -8.51 20.71
CA LEU A 58 3.29 -7.33 20.88
C LEU A 58 3.99 -7.32 22.25
N ALA A 59 3.37 -7.94 23.26
CA ALA A 59 4.00 -8.21 24.55
C ALA A 59 5.08 -9.31 24.48
N SER A 60 5.11 -10.13 23.40
CA SER A 60 6.14 -11.13 23.15
C SER A 60 7.47 -10.52 22.68
N SER A 61 7.95 -9.49 23.38
CA SER A 61 9.39 -9.20 23.49
C SER A 61 10.08 -10.25 24.38
N GLN A 62 9.56 -11.48 24.41
CA GLN A 62 10.23 -12.62 25.02
C GLN A 62 11.26 -13.10 23.99
N PRO A 63 12.56 -13.16 24.36
CA PRO A 63 13.63 -13.61 23.48
C PRO A 63 13.30 -14.94 22.79
N ASP A 64 12.62 -15.84 23.49
CA ASP A 64 12.30 -17.19 23.02
C ASP A 64 11.30 -17.21 21.86
N ALA A 65 10.27 -16.35 21.87
CA ALA A 65 9.31 -16.25 20.78
C ALA A 65 9.92 -15.64 19.51
N LEU A 66 10.84 -14.67 19.67
CA LEU A 66 11.57 -14.08 18.55
C LEU A 66 12.56 -15.09 17.95
N ASN A 67 13.30 -15.80 18.80
CA ASN A 67 14.23 -16.86 18.40
C ASN A 67 13.51 -17.99 17.64
N LEU A 68 12.32 -18.36 18.09
CA LEU A 68 11.51 -19.35 17.40
C LEU A 68 11.08 -18.89 16.00
N ASN A 69 10.59 -17.66 15.86
CA ASN A 69 10.19 -17.12 14.56
C ASN A 69 11.38 -17.06 13.58
N THR A 70 12.55 -16.64 14.06
CA THR A 70 13.79 -16.67 13.27
C THR A 70 14.16 -18.10 12.87
N GLY A 71 14.09 -19.06 13.79
CA GLY A 71 14.38 -20.47 13.49
C GLY A 71 13.39 -21.10 12.50
N LEU A 72 12.09 -20.78 12.59
CA LEU A 72 11.07 -21.22 11.63
C LEU A 72 11.31 -20.60 10.25
N PHE A 73 11.73 -19.33 10.20
CA PHE A 73 12.09 -18.68 8.95
C PHE A 73 13.33 -19.32 8.33
N GLU A 74 14.39 -19.56 9.10
CA GLU A 74 15.58 -20.28 8.64
C GLU A 74 15.24 -21.68 8.14
N LEU A 75 14.39 -22.43 8.85
CA LEU A 75 13.91 -23.74 8.40
C LEU A 75 13.16 -23.64 7.07
N TYR A 76 12.26 -22.67 6.93
CA TYR A 76 11.55 -22.41 5.67
C TYR A 76 12.52 -22.14 4.53
N MET A 77 13.52 -21.27 4.73
CA MET A 77 14.51 -20.93 3.71
C MET A 77 15.37 -22.15 3.32
N ASN A 78 15.78 -22.97 4.29
CA ASN A 78 16.52 -24.21 4.04
C ASN A 78 15.69 -25.24 3.26
N LEU A 79 14.40 -25.40 3.60
CA LEU A 79 13.49 -26.30 2.87
C LEU A 79 13.19 -25.78 1.46
N GLN A 80 13.06 -24.47 1.29
CA GLN A 80 12.96 -23.83 -0.02
C GLN A 80 14.19 -24.15 -0.88
N GLU A 81 15.39 -23.95 -0.35
CA GLU A 81 16.63 -24.26 -1.07
C GLU A 81 16.73 -25.76 -1.39
N PHE A 82 16.41 -26.63 -0.42
CA PHE A 82 16.39 -28.08 -0.62
C PHE A 82 15.44 -28.50 -1.74
N SER A 83 14.22 -27.94 -1.75
CA SER A 83 13.21 -28.23 -2.78
C SER A 83 13.69 -27.85 -4.19
N ARG A 84 14.59 -26.87 -4.30
CA ARG A 84 15.18 -26.47 -5.58
C ARG A 84 16.02 -27.59 -6.20
N TYR A 85 16.73 -28.37 -5.40
CA TYR A 85 17.49 -29.53 -5.86
C TYR A 85 16.59 -30.70 -6.27
N GLY A 86 15.36 -30.77 -5.75
CA GLY A 86 14.36 -31.76 -6.17
C GLY A 86 14.04 -31.73 -7.67
N ARG A 87 14.24 -30.59 -8.34
CA ARG A 87 14.09 -30.46 -9.80
C ARG A 87 15.14 -31.24 -10.62
N LEU A 88 16.21 -31.70 -9.98
CA LEU A 88 17.28 -32.49 -10.61
C LEU A 88 17.01 -34.00 -10.52
N LEU A 89 15.96 -34.42 -9.80
CA LEU A 89 15.62 -35.83 -9.61
C LEU A 89 14.68 -36.35 -10.72
N PRO A 90 14.72 -37.66 -11.02
CA PRO A 90 13.75 -38.29 -11.92
C PRO A 90 12.30 -38.12 -11.45
N HIS A 91 11.36 -38.00 -12.39
CA HIS A 91 9.92 -37.80 -12.09
C HIS A 91 9.29 -38.89 -11.20
N SER A 92 9.83 -40.12 -11.21
CA SER A 92 9.41 -41.21 -10.31
C SER A 92 9.67 -40.91 -8.84
N ASP A 93 10.76 -40.20 -8.56
CA ASP A 93 11.28 -39.98 -7.21
C ASP A 93 10.71 -38.68 -6.64
N ILE A 94 10.44 -37.69 -7.51
CA ILE A 94 9.74 -36.45 -7.16
C ILE A 94 8.37 -36.73 -6.53
N LYS A 95 7.60 -37.65 -7.10
CA LYS A 95 6.26 -38.00 -6.58
C LYS A 95 6.29 -38.62 -5.18
N GLN A 96 7.44 -39.16 -4.76
CA GLN A 96 7.62 -39.79 -3.46
C GLN A 96 8.09 -38.79 -2.39
N LEU A 97 8.45 -37.56 -2.77
CA LEU A 97 9.02 -36.55 -1.87
C LEU A 97 7.95 -35.58 -1.35
N SER A 98 7.33 -35.92 -0.22
CA SER A 98 6.36 -35.05 0.49
C SER A 98 6.96 -33.70 0.90
N ILE A 99 8.27 -33.64 1.12
CA ILE A 99 9.02 -32.42 1.47
C ILE A 99 8.98 -31.32 0.39
N LEU A 100 8.65 -31.65 -0.86
CA LEU A 100 8.48 -30.64 -1.91
C LEU A 100 7.23 -29.76 -1.68
N SER A 101 6.27 -30.25 -0.89
CA SER A 101 5.07 -29.53 -0.46
C SER A 101 5.26 -28.80 0.88
N TYR A 102 6.51 -28.54 1.30
CA TYR A 102 6.86 -27.94 2.60
C TYR A 102 6.08 -26.66 2.92
N TYR A 103 5.82 -25.82 1.92
CA TYR A 103 5.16 -24.53 2.09
C TYR A 103 3.78 -24.65 2.75
N HIS A 104 3.07 -25.77 2.55
CA HIS A 104 1.78 -26.01 3.23
C HIS A 104 1.90 -25.98 4.75
N TRP A 105 3.02 -26.45 5.30
CA TRP A 105 3.27 -26.49 6.74
C TRP A 105 3.47 -25.10 7.32
N PHE A 106 3.95 -24.14 6.51
CA PHE A 106 4.29 -22.79 6.94
C PHE A 106 3.22 -21.73 6.67
N LYS A 107 2.07 -22.06 6.05
CA LYS A 107 0.98 -21.09 5.76
C LYS A 107 0.66 -20.19 6.96
N CYS A 108 0.51 -20.86 8.09
CA CYS A 108 0.21 -20.29 9.38
C CYS A 108 1.36 -19.42 9.95
N ALA A 109 2.61 -19.87 9.81
CA ALA A 109 3.80 -19.09 10.19
C ALA A 109 3.94 -17.82 9.33
N VAL A 110 3.72 -17.93 8.02
CA VAL A 110 3.74 -16.79 7.09
C VAL A 110 2.70 -15.74 7.49
N SER A 111 1.45 -16.14 7.80
CA SER A 111 0.44 -15.22 8.32
C SER A 111 0.92 -14.44 9.54
N LYS A 112 1.59 -15.12 10.49
CA LYS A 112 2.19 -14.47 11.67
C LYS A 112 3.33 -13.52 11.31
N TRP A 113 4.22 -13.91 10.41
CA TRP A 113 5.31 -13.04 9.95
C TRP A 113 4.78 -11.77 9.29
N LEU A 114 3.70 -11.88 8.50
CA LEU A 114 3.04 -10.72 7.89
C LEU A 114 2.45 -9.78 8.94
N ILE A 115 1.77 -10.31 9.97
CA ILE A 115 1.28 -9.50 11.09
C ILE A 115 2.45 -8.78 11.80
N ILE A 116 3.55 -9.48 12.08
CA ILE A 116 4.73 -8.86 12.71
C ILE A 116 5.33 -7.77 11.80
N ALA A 117 5.39 -8.02 10.49
CA ALA A 117 5.89 -7.06 9.51
C ALA A 117 5.01 -5.80 9.45
N GLN A 118 3.69 -5.94 9.44
CA GLN A 118 2.73 -4.84 9.53
C GLN A 118 3.02 -3.94 10.73
N HIS A 119 3.11 -4.51 11.94
CA HIS A 119 3.36 -3.73 13.16
C HIS A 119 4.72 -3.03 13.14
N ARG A 120 5.75 -3.71 12.63
CA ARG A 120 7.08 -3.10 12.46
C ARG A 120 7.04 -1.94 11.47
N ALA A 121 6.28 -2.08 10.39
CA ALA A 121 6.10 -1.04 9.39
C ALA A 121 5.37 0.18 9.98
N GLU A 122 4.24 -0.01 10.65
CA GLU A 122 3.50 1.08 11.30
C GLU A 122 4.35 1.83 12.33
N ARG A 123 5.11 1.11 13.17
CA ARG A 123 6.03 1.73 14.14
C ARG A 123 7.13 2.54 13.46
N ARG A 124 7.68 2.04 12.33
CA ARG A 124 8.68 2.77 11.55
C ARG A 124 8.10 4.02 10.92
N ILE A 125 6.89 3.94 10.36
CA ILE A 125 6.18 5.08 9.77
C ILE A 125 5.96 6.18 10.81
N ARG A 126 5.41 5.84 11.99
CA ARG A 126 5.21 6.80 13.08
C ARG A 126 6.52 7.45 13.51
N LYS A 127 7.54 6.64 13.76
CA LYS A 127 8.86 7.13 14.18
C LYS A 127 9.55 8.00 13.12
N ALA A 128 9.36 7.71 11.83
CA ALA A 128 9.90 8.52 10.74
C ALA A 128 9.30 9.94 10.73
N VAL A 129 7.99 10.06 10.97
CA VAL A 129 7.31 11.37 11.06
C VAL A 129 7.69 12.12 12.35
N GLU A 130 7.82 11.40 13.48
CA GLU A 130 8.25 11.97 14.75
C GLU A 130 9.68 12.55 14.70
N LEU A 131 10.62 11.81 14.08
CA LEU A 131 12.02 12.21 13.98
C LEU A 131 12.31 13.22 12.87
N GLU A 132 11.34 13.49 12.01
CA GLU A 132 11.48 14.43 10.91
C GLU A 132 11.70 15.84 11.46
N LYS A 133 12.95 16.28 11.33
CA LYS A 133 13.34 17.68 11.45
C LYS A 133 13.09 18.33 10.10
N VAL A 134 12.40 19.46 10.10
CA VAL A 134 12.24 20.31 8.91
C VAL A 134 13.62 20.92 8.62
N ALA A 135 14.46 20.17 7.92
CA ALA A 135 15.72 20.68 7.40
C ALA A 135 15.46 21.12 5.96
N HIS A 136 15.94 22.32 5.62
CA HIS A 136 15.91 22.85 4.25
C HIS A 136 16.29 21.75 3.27
N ALA A 137 15.37 21.44 2.37
CA ALA A 137 15.58 20.37 1.44
C ALA A 137 16.71 20.79 0.48
N ASP A 138 17.64 19.88 0.21
CA ASP A 138 18.63 20.11 -0.84
C ASP A 138 17.86 20.42 -2.14
N ALA A 139 18.25 21.44 -2.90
CA ALA A 139 17.43 22.02 -3.97
C ALA A 139 16.98 21.01 -5.05
N ALA A 140 17.63 19.84 -5.10
CA ALA A 140 17.29 18.72 -5.98
C ALA A 140 16.14 17.82 -5.48
N VAL A 141 15.87 17.73 -4.17
CA VAL A 141 14.90 16.78 -3.59
C VAL A 141 13.83 17.53 -2.83
N LYS A 142 12.60 17.56 -3.36
CA LYS A 142 11.49 18.37 -2.81
C LYS A 142 10.65 17.68 -1.73
N TYR A 143 11.11 16.54 -1.20
CA TYR A 143 10.44 15.76 -0.17
C TYR A 143 11.44 15.40 0.94
N SER A 144 10.94 15.11 2.14
CA SER A 144 11.76 14.85 3.32
C SER A 144 12.27 13.41 3.38
N THR A 145 13.19 13.18 4.31
CA THR A 145 13.70 11.84 4.63
C THR A 145 12.61 10.90 5.14
N SER A 146 11.57 11.40 5.81
CA SER A 146 10.48 10.56 6.32
C SER A 146 9.73 9.86 5.19
N ALA A 147 9.47 10.56 4.07
CA ALA A 147 8.84 9.98 2.89
C ALA A 147 9.72 8.87 2.26
N VAL A 148 11.03 9.09 2.22
CA VAL A 148 12.01 8.10 1.73
C VAL A 148 12.03 6.86 2.62
N ASP A 149 12.05 7.04 3.95
CA ASP A 149 12.05 5.93 4.91
C ASP A 149 10.79 5.07 4.78
N VAL A 150 9.62 5.68 4.57
CA VAL A 150 8.37 4.96 4.32
C VAL A 150 8.41 4.19 2.99
N CYS A 151 8.91 4.80 1.91
CA CYS A 151 9.08 4.10 0.62
C CYS A 151 10.03 2.91 0.73
N CYS A 152 11.13 3.07 1.47
CA CYS A 152 12.07 2.00 1.77
C CYS A 152 11.41 0.89 2.59
N CYS A 153 10.54 1.23 3.55
CA CYS A 153 9.78 0.27 4.33
C CYS A 153 8.86 -0.59 3.43
N PHE A 154 8.13 0.01 2.50
CA PHE A 154 7.29 -0.74 1.55
C PHE A 154 8.12 -1.63 0.64
N THR A 155 9.26 -1.12 0.17
CA THR A 155 10.20 -1.91 -0.64
C THR A 155 10.68 -3.15 0.12
N GLN A 156 11.07 -3.01 1.39
CA GLN A 156 11.48 -4.14 2.24
C GLN A 156 10.37 -5.18 2.42
N ILE A 157 9.11 -4.75 2.57
CA ILE A 157 7.96 -5.66 2.67
C ILE A 157 7.78 -6.45 1.37
N THR A 158 7.83 -5.78 0.21
CA THR A 158 7.72 -6.46 -1.08
C THR A 158 8.89 -7.40 -1.36
N GLU A 159 10.10 -7.04 -0.93
CA GLU A 159 11.28 -7.87 -1.08
C GLU A 159 11.24 -9.10 -0.16
N PHE A 160 10.75 -8.93 1.08
CA PHE A 160 10.48 -10.05 1.97
C PHE A 160 9.52 -11.06 1.35
N TRP A 161 8.42 -10.59 0.73
CA TRP A 161 7.49 -11.46 0.01
C TRP A 161 8.16 -12.22 -1.14
N LYS A 162 8.98 -11.53 -1.94
CA LYS A 162 9.73 -12.17 -3.04
C LYS A 162 10.68 -13.25 -2.55
N GLN A 163 11.36 -13.02 -1.43
CA GLN A 163 12.27 -14.00 -0.81
C GLN A 163 11.54 -15.26 -0.33
N LEU A 164 10.26 -15.14 0.06
CA LEU A 164 9.47 -16.32 0.38
C LEU A 164 9.29 -17.23 -0.83
N ALA A 165 9.34 -16.69 -2.06
CA ALA A 165 9.20 -17.43 -3.32
C ALA A 165 8.06 -18.45 -3.26
N TRP A 166 6.90 -18.00 -2.76
CA TRP A 166 5.81 -18.88 -2.38
C TRP A 166 5.37 -19.78 -3.56
N PRO A 167 5.45 -21.12 -3.44
CA PRO A 167 5.27 -22.00 -4.60
C PRO A 167 3.84 -22.05 -5.16
N ASP A 168 2.83 -21.91 -4.29
CA ASP A 168 1.41 -22.03 -4.64
C ASP A 168 0.81 -20.67 -5.01
N ARG A 169 0.73 -20.38 -6.31
CA ARG A 169 0.22 -19.11 -6.85
C ARG A 169 -1.23 -18.82 -6.47
N ALA A 170 -2.11 -19.82 -6.45
CA ALA A 170 -3.50 -19.62 -6.05
C ALA A 170 -3.60 -19.36 -4.54
N GLY A 171 -2.88 -20.15 -3.74
CA GLY A 171 -2.78 -19.98 -2.29
C GLY A 171 -2.01 -18.74 -1.84
N ALA A 172 -1.32 -18.03 -2.75
CA ALA A 172 -0.65 -16.77 -2.47
C ALA A 172 -1.63 -15.59 -2.31
N TYR A 173 -2.83 -15.69 -2.89
CA TYR A 173 -3.78 -14.57 -2.95
C TYR A 173 -4.10 -13.96 -1.57
N PRO A 174 -4.40 -14.72 -0.51
CA PRO A 174 -4.68 -14.13 0.81
C PRO A 174 -3.48 -13.37 1.40
N PHE A 175 -2.27 -13.85 1.16
CA PHE A 175 -1.04 -13.19 1.64
C PHE A 175 -0.76 -11.90 0.88
N VAL A 176 -0.91 -11.92 -0.45
CA VAL A 176 -0.72 -10.73 -1.29
C VAL A 176 -1.81 -9.69 -1.04
N TYR A 177 -3.05 -10.12 -0.82
CA TYR A 177 -4.14 -9.24 -0.40
C TYR A 177 -3.76 -8.51 0.90
N LYS A 178 -3.38 -9.27 1.94
CA LYS A 178 -2.97 -8.71 3.23
C LYS A 178 -1.79 -7.75 3.10
N LEU A 179 -0.75 -8.14 2.38
CA LEU A 179 0.42 -7.28 2.12
C LEU A 179 0.05 -5.97 1.44
N THR A 180 -0.83 -6.05 0.43
CA THR A 180 -1.30 -4.87 -0.31
C THR A 180 -2.11 -3.96 0.61
N GLU A 181 -3.00 -4.52 1.42
CA GLU A 181 -3.78 -3.81 2.42
C GLU A 181 -2.88 -3.13 3.46
N ASP A 182 -1.90 -3.85 4.01
CA ASP A 182 -0.95 -3.33 5.01
C ASP A 182 -0.12 -2.16 4.46
N ILE A 183 0.40 -2.27 3.24
CA ILE A 183 1.15 -1.19 2.58
C ILE A 183 0.23 0.03 2.31
N CYS A 184 -0.98 -0.20 1.81
CA CYS A 184 -1.95 0.86 1.53
C CYS A 184 -2.39 1.58 2.81
N ASN A 185 -2.63 0.83 3.90
CA ASN A 185 -2.95 1.39 5.21
C ASN A 185 -1.77 2.15 5.80
N GLY A 186 -0.53 1.65 5.62
CA GLY A 186 0.68 2.38 5.97
C GLY A 186 0.82 3.71 5.24
N ALA A 187 0.49 3.76 3.94
CA ALA A 187 0.53 4.99 3.15
C ALA A 187 -0.50 6.02 3.65
N LYS A 188 -1.75 5.57 3.87
CA LYS A 188 -2.81 6.41 4.45
C LYS A 188 -2.44 6.94 5.83
N LEU A 189 -1.93 6.07 6.71
CA LEU A 189 -1.43 6.44 8.03
C LEU A 189 -0.34 7.51 7.94
N TYR A 190 0.62 7.36 7.03
CA TYR A 190 1.66 8.36 6.83
C TYR A 190 1.08 9.72 6.45
N ALA A 191 0.15 9.75 5.48
CA ALA A 191 -0.50 10.98 5.04
C ALA A 191 -1.29 11.67 6.16
N ASP A 192 -2.00 10.89 6.99
CA ASP A 192 -2.71 11.42 8.16
C ASP A 192 -1.75 12.00 9.20
N LEU A 193 -0.61 11.35 9.46
CA LEU A 193 0.38 11.82 10.42
C LEU A 193 1.06 13.12 9.99
N VAL A 194 1.52 13.21 8.73
CA VAL A 194 2.18 14.44 8.25
C VAL A 194 1.17 15.60 8.15
N HIS A 195 -0.08 15.31 7.79
CA HIS A 195 -1.14 16.31 7.81
C HIS A 195 -1.45 16.77 9.24
N ALA A 196 -1.58 15.85 10.21
CA ALA A 196 -1.81 16.20 11.61
C ALA A 196 -0.68 17.08 12.16
N LYS A 197 0.57 16.78 11.82
CA LYS A 197 1.74 17.59 12.19
C LYS A 197 1.69 19.00 11.61
N LEU A 198 1.19 19.15 10.37
CA LEU A 198 0.95 20.46 9.77
C LEU A 198 -0.17 21.22 10.52
N THR A 199 -1.22 20.52 10.94
CA THR A 199 -2.30 21.09 11.75
C THR A 199 -1.84 21.54 13.14
N GLU A 200 -1.04 20.74 13.83
CA GLU A 200 -0.48 21.07 15.15
C GLU A 200 0.41 22.33 15.14
N LYS A 201 0.95 22.70 13.97
CA LYS A 201 1.74 23.92 13.78
C LYS A 201 0.92 25.18 13.55
N GLY A 202 -0.41 25.10 13.62
CA GLY A 202 -1.30 26.24 13.40
C GLY A 202 -1.45 26.62 11.93
N TYR A 203 -1.06 25.74 11.00
CA TYR A 203 -1.15 26.05 9.57
C TYR A 203 -2.59 26.31 9.09
N TYR A 204 -3.58 25.81 9.83
CA TYR A 204 -5.00 26.00 9.53
C TYR A 204 -5.63 27.13 10.35
N ASP A 205 -4.86 27.83 11.20
CA ASP A 205 -5.38 28.92 12.03
C ASP A 205 -5.76 30.12 11.14
N ASP A 206 -6.81 30.85 11.52
CA ASP A 206 -7.33 32.00 10.76
C ASP A 206 -6.67 33.34 11.10
N GLU A 207 -5.70 33.31 12.03
CA GLU A 207 -5.00 34.49 12.50
C GLU A 207 -3.66 34.67 11.77
N GLY A 208 -3.49 35.80 11.06
CA GLY A 208 -2.22 36.20 10.43
C GLY A 208 -2.24 36.27 8.91
N GLN A 209 -1.16 36.78 8.33
CA GLN A 209 -0.91 36.78 6.89
C GLN A 209 -0.51 35.36 6.46
N PHE A 210 -1.16 34.83 5.43
CA PHE A 210 -0.84 33.52 4.90
C PHE A 210 0.39 33.60 4.00
N ASP A 211 1.47 32.96 4.41
CA ASP A 211 2.65 32.77 3.58
C ASP A 211 2.76 31.30 3.17
N VAL A 212 2.98 31.07 1.87
CA VAL A 212 3.32 29.74 1.36
C VAL A 212 4.68 29.33 1.93
N THR A 213 4.69 28.37 2.85
CA THR A 213 5.93 27.88 3.48
C THR A 213 6.58 26.73 2.70
N GLU A 214 7.90 26.58 2.85
CA GLU A 214 8.63 25.42 2.33
C GLU A 214 8.09 24.11 2.95
N GLU A 215 7.74 24.13 4.23
CA GLU A 215 7.24 22.98 4.98
C GLU A 215 5.89 22.45 4.44
N LEU A 216 4.97 23.35 4.10
CA LEU A 216 3.75 23.01 3.40
C LEU A 216 4.04 22.25 2.11
N CYS A 217 4.93 22.80 1.29
CA CYS A 217 5.27 22.22 0.00
C CYS A 217 5.91 20.82 0.18
N ILE A 218 6.81 20.68 1.16
CA ILE A 218 7.41 19.40 1.55
C ILE A 218 6.32 18.40 1.95
N THR A 219 5.32 18.81 2.75
CA THR A 219 4.23 17.94 3.20
C THR A 219 3.41 17.40 2.01
N ILE A 220 3.01 18.26 1.08
CA ILE A 220 2.26 17.84 -0.12
C ILE A 220 3.11 16.92 -1.01
N ASN A 221 4.41 17.21 -1.14
CA ASN A 221 5.33 16.39 -1.91
C ASN A 221 5.62 15.04 -1.25
N ASN A 222 5.68 14.99 0.07
CA ASN A 222 5.83 13.76 0.85
C ASN A 222 4.67 12.80 0.60
N ILE A 223 3.44 13.30 0.69
CA ILE A 223 2.23 12.50 0.44
C ILE A 223 2.25 11.99 -1.01
N GLU A 224 2.59 12.85 -1.98
CA GLU A 224 2.69 12.46 -3.39
C GLU A 224 3.79 11.42 -3.64
N GLN A 225 4.94 11.53 -2.96
CA GLN A 225 6.03 10.57 -3.08
C GLN A 225 5.64 9.19 -2.55
N VAL A 226 5.04 9.14 -1.35
CA VAL A 226 4.53 7.89 -0.77
C VAL A 226 3.40 7.30 -1.61
N ARG A 227 2.49 8.14 -2.13
CA ARG A 227 1.44 7.69 -3.06
C ARG A 227 2.02 7.03 -4.31
N ARG A 228 3.05 7.63 -4.92
CA ARG A 228 3.71 7.08 -6.12
C ARG A 228 4.33 5.70 -5.88
N SER A 229 4.77 5.42 -4.66
CA SER A 229 5.35 4.12 -4.30
C SER A 229 4.33 2.95 -4.34
N LEU A 230 3.02 3.24 -4.36
CA LEU A 230 1.98 2.23 -4.49
C LEU A 230 1.82 1.72 -5.94
N LYS A 231 2.18 2.54 -6.94
CA LYS A 231 2.02 2.22 -8.37
C LYS A 231 2.72 0.92 -8.82
N PRO A 232 3.96 0.62 -8.41
CA PRO A 232 4.64 -0.61 -8.84
C PRO A 232 4.12 -1.89 -8.14
N LEU A 233 3.29 -1.80 -7.10
CA LEU A 233 2.84 -2.97 -6.33
C LEU A 233 2.21 -4.09 -7.17
N PRO A 234 1.35 -3.83 -8.17
CA PRO A 234 0.77 -4.90 -8.98
C PRO A 234 1.83 -5.75 -9.70
N THR A 235 2.91 -5.11 -10.14
CA THR A 235 4.04 -5.79 -10.78
C THR A 235 4.98 -6.43 -9.75
N LEU A 236 5.21 -5.78 -8.60
CA LEU A 236 6.12 -6.32 -7.57
C LEU A 236 5.56 -7.54 -6.84
N LEU A 237 4.24 -7.68 -6.82
CA LEU A 237 3.51 -8.73 -6.11
C LEU A 237 2.80 -9.73 -7.07
N ASP A 238 3.11 -9.68 -8.37
CA ASP A 238 2.59 -10.60 -9.39
C ASP A 238 1.05 -10.73 -9.41
N PHE A 239 0.33 -9.59 -9.40
CA PHE A 239 -1.13 -9.59 -9.30
C PHE A 239 -1.80 -10.38 -10.43
N ASN A 240 -1.34 -10.20 -11.67
CA ASN A 240 -1.95 -10.84 -12.84
C ASN A 240 -1.80 -12.36 -12.77
N GLU A 241 -0.60 -12.83 -12.44
CA GLU A 241 -0.27 -14.25 -12.35
C GLU A 241 -1.06 -14.93 -11.22
N ILE A 242 -1.20 -14.24 -10.09
CA ILE A 242 -1.98 -14.76 -8.95
C ILE A 242 -3.48 -14.77 -9.28
N GLN A 243 -4.01 -13.71 -9.88
CA GLN A 243 -5.42 -13.65 -10.29
C GLN A 243 -5.76 -14.77 -11.27
N GLN A 244 -4.92 -14.96 -12.30
CA GLN A 244 -5.10 -16.05 -13.26
C GLN A 244 -5.06 -17.43 -12.58
N ALA A 245 -4.14 -17.65 -11.64
CA ALA A 245 -4.06 -18.91 -10.91
C ALA A 245 -5.30 -19.18 -10.04
N VAL A 246 -5.86 -18.14 -9.41
CA VAL A 246 -7.10 -18.24 -8.63
C VAL A 246 -8.31 -18.54 -9.50
N GLU A 247 -8.41 -17.92 -10.68
CA GLU A 247 -9.47 -18.18 -11.66
C GLU A 247 -9.41 -19.62 -12.19
N LEU A 248 -8.22 -20.10 -12.57
CA LEU A 248 -8.03 -21.48 -13.03
C LEU A 248 -8.36 -22.51 -11.93
N ALA A 249 -8.01 -22.23 -10.68
CA ALA A 249 -8.34 -23.09 -9.55
C ALA A 249 -9.85 -23.13 -9.24
N ARG A 250 -10.61 -22.08 -9.61
CA ARG A 250 -12.06 -22.02 -9.48
C ARG A 250 -12.77 -22.80 -10.58
N ASP A 251 -12.21 -22.81 -11.78
CA ASP A 251 -12.77 -23.47 -12.96
C ASP A 251 -12.36 -24.95 -13.11
N GLU A 252 -11.58 -25.51 -12.16
CA GLU A 252 -11.32 -26.95 -12.09
C GLU A 252 -12.65 -27.73 -12.03
N PRO A 253 -13.00 -28.49 -13.09
CA PRO A 253 -14.31 -29.08 -13.20
C PRO A 253 -14.46 -30.24 -12.21
N LEU A 254 -15.65 -30.31 -11.59
CA LEU A 254 -16.24 -31.42 -10.82
C LEU A 254 -16.30 -32.75 -11.62
N GLN A 255 -15.19 -33.21 -12.22
CA GLN A 255 -15.13 -34.42 -13.04
C GLN A 255 -15.21 -35.70 -12.20
N HIS A 256 -15.27 -35.62 -10.86
CA HIS A 256 -15.43 -36.79 -10.00
C HIS A 256 -16.85 -36.97 -9.45
N ALA A 257 -17.81 -36.10 -9.79
CA ALA A 257 -19.20 -36.23 -9.32
C ALA A 257 -20.18 -36.84 -10.37
N GLN A 258 -19.77 -37.06 -11.62
CA GLN A 258 -20.70 -37.46 -12.69
C GLN A 258 -20.81 -38.97 -12.97
N HIS A 259 -20.08 -39.85 -12.30
CA HIS A 259 -20.18 -41.30 -12.55
C HIS A 259 -21.20 -42.08 -11.71
N HIS A 260 -21.90 -41.45 -10.76
CA HIS A 260 -22.97 -42.11 -9.99
C HIS A 260 -24.29 -41.34 -9.98
N ARG A 261 -24.96 -41.22 -11.14
CA ARG A 261 -26.43 -41.12 -11.16
C ARG A 261 -27.00 -41.58 -12.50
N LYS A 262 -27.24 -42.89 -12.61
CA LYS A 262 -28.23 -43.43 -13.55
C LYS A 262 -29.50 -43.79 -12.78
N SER A 263 -30.63 -43.49 -13.42
CA SER A 263 -32.02 -43.88 -13.16
C SER A 263 -32.88 -42.92 -12.31
N GLY A 264 -33.99 -42.45 -12.92
CA GLY A 264 -35.13 -41.84 -12.22
C GLY A 264 -35.79 -40.62 -12.89
N GLN A 265 -36.57 -40.87 -13.95
CA GLN A 265 -37.74 -40.14 -14.49
C GLN A 265 -38.09 -38.67 -14.09
N SER A 266 -38.14 -37.84 -15.15
CA SER A 266 -39.15 -36.83 -15.54
C SER A 266 -40.02 -36.08 -14.50
N SER A 267 -39.88 -34.75 -14.47
CA SER A 267 -41.01 -33.81 -14.62
C SER A 267 -40.52 -32.38 -14.86
N HIS A 268 -41.12 -31.71 -15.84
CA HIS A 268 -40.91 -30.31 -16.22
C HIS A 268 -41.38 -29.32 -15.14
N THR A 269 -40.54 -28.34 -14.82
CA THR A 269 -40.93 -26.98 -14.38
C THR A 269 -39.80 -26.01 -14.71
N PRO A 270 -40.06 -24.86 -15.36
CA PRO A 270 -39.06 -23.81 -15.54
C PRO A 270 -38.97 -22.99 -14.25
N GLN A 271 -37.89 -23.18 -13.48
CA GLN A 271 -37.54 -22.29 -12.38
C GLN A 271 -36.91 -20.99 -12.93
N PRO A 272 -37.17 -19.83 -12.28
CA PRO A 272 -36.63 -18.53 -12.68
C PRO A 272 -35.10 -18.48 -12.43
N PRO A 273 -34.37 -17.52 -13.02
CA PRO A 273 -32.96 -17.30 -12.72
C PRO A 273 -32.83 -16.79 -11.28
N GLY A 274 -32.79 -17.72 -10.33
CA GLY A 274 -32.55 -17.47 -8.92
C GLY A 274 -31.06 -17.32 -8.67
N ASP A 275 -30.67 -16.09 -8.34
CA ASP A 275 -29.55 -15.76 -7.45
C ASP A 275 -28.20 -16.43 -7.76
N GLY A 276 -27.65 -16.11 -8.92
CA GLY A 276 -26.18 -16.03 -9.12
C GLY A 276 -25.53 -14.84 -8.38
N ALA A 277 -26.22 -14.29 -7.37
CA ALA A 277 -25.88 -13.07 -6.64
C ALA A 277 -25.46 -13.32 -5.19
N LEU A 278 -25.23 -14.58 -4.79
CA LEU A 278 -24.69 -14.93 -3.47
C LEU A 278 -23.27 -15.48 -3.60
N GLY A 279 -22.29 -14.59 -3.42
CA GLY A 279 -20.86 -14.91 -3.44
C GLY A 279 -19.97 -13.74 -3.84
N LEU A 280 -20.56 -12.68 -4.39
CA LEU A 280 -20.01 -11.32 -4.35
C LEU A 280 -20.08 -10.79 -2.89
N LEU A 281 -19.45 -11.51 -1.94
CA LEU A 281 -18.96 -10.83 -0.75
C LEU A 281 -17.99 -9.78 -1.28
N GLY A 282 -18.22 -8.52 -0.93
CA GLY A 282 -17.47 -7.35 -1.41
C GLY A 282 -16.01 -7.36 -1.00
N THR A 283 -15.24 -8.29 -1.55
CA THR A 283 -13.78 -8.32 -1.46
C THR A 283 -13.26 -7.40 -2.54
N ALA A 284 -12.71 -6.26 -2.16
CA ALA A 284 -11.96 -5.42 -3.08
C ALA A 284 -10.97 -6.29 -3.86
N SER A 285 -10.92 -6.17 -5.19
CA SER A 285 -9.83 -6.79 -5.94
C SER A 285 -8.51 -6.19 -5.46
N LEU A 286 -7.39 -6.91 -5.63
CA LEU A 286 -6.05 -6.38 -5.31
C LEU A 286 -5.82 -4.97 -5.89
N GLN A 287 -6.31 -4.75 -7.11
CA GLN A 287 -6.29 -3.45 -7.78
C GLN A 287 -7.22 -2.42 -7.11
N GLY A 288 -8.38 -2.84 -6.64
CA GLY A 288 -9.34 -2.00 -5.92
C GLY A 288 -8.76 -1.41 -4.64
N ILE A 289 -7.99 -2.19 -3.87
CA ILE A 289 -7.34 -1.71 -2.63
C ILE A 289 -6.36 -0.57 -2.93
N ILE A 290 -5.51 -0.74 -3.95
CA ILE A 290 -4.56 0.29 -4.37
C ILE A 290 -5.30 1.53 -4.85
N LYS A 291 -6.36 1.36 -5.64
CA LYS A 291 -7.16 2.48 -6.16
C LYS A 291 -7.79 3.29 -5.02
N LEU A 292 -8.39 2.64 -4.04
CA LEU A 292 -8.98 3.30 -2.88
C LEU A 292 -7.93 4.05 -2.04
N ALA A 293 -6.75 3.45 -1.87
CA ALA A 293 -5.64 4.12 -1.18
C ALA A 293 -5.12 5.32 -1.99
N ASP A 294 -4.95 5.18 -3.31
CA ASP A 294 -4.53 6.28 -4.19
C ASP A 294 -5.52 7.46 -4.12
N GLU A 295 -6.83 7.18 -4.21
CA GLU A 295 -7.89 8.18 -4.07
C GLU A 295 -7.84 8.88 -2.71
N SER A 296 -7.68 8.12 -1.62
CA SER A 296 -7.56 8.68 -0.26
C SER A 296 -6.34 9.61 -0.13
N MET A 297 -5.19 9.21 -0.67
CA MET A 297 -3.97 10.00 -0.67
C MET A 297 -4.11 11.28 -1.53
N VAL A 298 -4.74 11.18 -2.72
CA VAL A 298 -5.04 12.35 -3.56
C VAL A 298 -6.00 13.30 -2.86
N ASN A 299 -7.02 12.79 -2.17
CA ASN A 299 -7.95 13.63 -1.41
C ASN A 299 -7.25 14.33 -0.24
N LYS A 300 -6.30 13.67 0.42
CA LYS A 300 -5.48 14.32 1.46
C LYS A 300 -4.61 15.44 0.87
N ILE A 301 -4.04 15.24 -0.31
CA ILE A 301 -3.33 16.29 -1.04
C ILE A 301 -4.27 17.46 -1.34
N ARG A 302 -5.46 17.19 -1.91
CA ARG A 302 -6.46 18.21 -2.21
C ARG A 302 -6.86 19.03 -0.99
N GLN A 303 -7.10 18.40 0.16
CA GLN A 303 -7.41 19.13 1.40
C GLN A 303 -6.38 20.20 1.75
N VAL A 304 -5.09 19.90 1.56
CA VAL A 304 -4.03 20.88 1.80
C VAL A 304 -4.01 21.95 0.70
N VAL A 305 -4.14 21.53 -0.57
CA VAL A 305 -4.16 22.41 -1.75
C VAL A 305 -5.29 23.43 -1.69
N ASP A 306 -6.51 22.97 -1.45
CA ASP A 306 -7.70 23.80 -1.42
C ASP A 306 -7.58 24.83 -0.28
N ARG A 307 -6.98 24.44 0.86
CA ARG A 307 -6.69 25.39 1.94
C ARG A 307 -5.69 26.48 1.55
N VAL A 308 -4.70 26.18 0.72
CA VAL A 308 -3.79 27.22 0.18
C VAL A 308 -4.58 28.22 -0.64
N ALA A 309 -5.46 27.72 -1.52
CA ALA A 309 -6.27 28.57 -2.38
C ALA A 309 -7.23 29.43 -1.55
N ASP A 310 -7.94 28.85 -0.58
CA ASP A 310 -8.80 29.57 0.37
C ASP A 310 -8.07 30.70 1.09
N LYS A 311 -6.80 30.48 1.45
CA LYS A 311 -5.99 31.47 2.17
C LYS A 311 -5.44 32.57 1.28
N MET A 312 -5.28 32.32 -0.02
CA MET A 312 -4.95 33.36 -1.01
C MET A 312 -6.17 34.17 -1.43
N ARG A 313 -7.38 33.61 -1.26
CA ARG A 313 -8.65 34.22 -1.67
C ARG A 313 -8.86 35.66 -1.17
N PRO A 314 -8.56 36.05 0.09
CA PRO A 314 -8.81 37.41 0.56
C PRO A 314 -7.99 38.49 -0.17
N ASP A 315 -6.72 38.21 -0.47
CA ASP A 315 -5.87 39.13 -1.24
C ASP A 315 -6.32 39.18 -2.71
N ILE A 316 -6.64 38.02 -3.30
CA ILE A 316 -7.23 37.95 -4.65
C ILE A 316 -8.51 38.78 -4.72
N LYS A 317 -9.43 38.61 -3.77
CA LYS A 317 -10.68 39.37 -3.66
C LYS A 317 -10.42 40.87 -3.57
N LYS A 318 -9.46 41.28 -2.76
CA LYS A 318 -9.08 42.69 -2.59
C LYS A 318 -8.59 43.29 -3.91
N ASP A 319 -7.71 42.59 -4.62
CA ASP A 319 -7.13 43.10 -5.87
C ASP A 319 -8.17 43.09 -7.01
N VAL A 320 -9.01 42.06 -7.11
CA VAL A 320 -10.15 42.00 -8.05
C VAL A 320 -11.17 43.12 -7.75
N PHE A 321 -11.42 43.42 -6.47
CA PHE A 321 -12.25 44.57 -6.11
C PHE A 321 -11.64 45.88 -6.59
N HIS A 322 -10.35 46.13 -6.36
CA HIS A 322 -9.70 47.36 -6.85
C HIS A 322 -9.71 47.47 -8.38
N LEU A 323 -9.54 46.35 -9.08
CA LEU A 323 -9.66 46.27 -10.54
C LEU A 323 -11.05 46.71 -11.01
N ASN A 324 -12.13 46.29 -10.33
CA ASN A 324 -13.48 46.70 -10.69
C ASN A 324 -13.75 48.20 -10.50
N TRP A 325 -13.00 48.85 -9.61
CA TRP A 325 -13.09 50.29 -9.37
C TRP A 325 -12.11 51.10 -10.24
N ALA A 326 -11.34 50.44 -11.10
CA ALA A 326 -10.41 51.12 -11.99
C ALA A 326 -11.18 51.99 -13.02
N PRO A 327 -10.71 53.21 -13.34
CA PRO A 327 -11.31 54.03 -14.37
C PRO A 327 -11.26 53.35 -15.75
N GLU A 328 -12.31 53.47 -16.57
CA GLU A 328 -12.33 52.91 -17.94
C GLU A 328 -11.18 53.42 -18.84
N SER A 329 -10.62 54.59 -18.51
CA SER A 329 -9.48 55.17 -19.22
C SER A 329 -8.13 54.51 -18.86
N LEU A 330 -8.06 53.74 -17.77
CA LEU A 330 -6.83 53.08 -17.33
C LEU A 330 -6.59 51.85 -18.23
N PRO A 331 -5.37 51.66 -18.77
CA PRO A 331 -5.05 50.46 -19.52
C PRO A 331 -5.25 49.20 -18.67
N ALA A 332 -5.81 48.15 -19.26
CA ALA A 332 -6.10 46.89 -18.55
C ALA A 332 -4.84 46.27 -17.91
N GLU A 333 -3.68 46.39 -18.55
CA GLU A 333 -2.40 45.91 -18.03
C GLU A 333 -1.99 46.60 -16.72
N GLU A 334 -2.27 47.90 -16.59
CA GLU A 334 -2.01 48.65 -15.36
C GLU A 334 -3.07 48.34 -14.30
N ALA A 335 -4.33 48.18 -14.72
CA ALA A 335 -5.44 47.91 -13.81
C ALA A 335 -5.32 46.54 -13.11
N VAL A 336 -4.84 45.51 -13.82
CA VAL A 336 -4.67 44.14 -13.29
C VAL A 336 -3.30 43.90 -12.63
N GLY A 337 -2.42 44.92 -12.65
CA GLY A 337 -1.01 44.79 -12.26
C GLY A 337 -0.81 44.21 -10.87
N ASP A 338 -1.53 44.73 -9.86
CA ASP A 338 -1.41 44.30 -8.46
C ASP A 338 -1.76 42.81 -8.29
N LEU A 339 -2.85 42.36 -8.91
CA LEU A 339 -3.28 40.95 -8.88
C LEU A 339 -2.24 40.04 -9.52
N LEU A 340 -1.70 40.43 -10.68
CA LEU A 340 -0.67 39.62 -11.37
C LEU A 340 0.64 39.56 -10.58
N GLU A 341 1.06 40.66 -9.97
CA GLU A 341 2.27 40.69 -9.13
C GLU A 341 2.12 39.78 -7.90
N TYR A 342 0.97 39.83 -7.24
CA TYR A 342 0.65 38.94 -6.11
C TYR A 342 0.66 37.47 -6.53
N LEU A 343 -0.04 37.14 -7.62
CA LEU A 343 -0.11 35.76 -8.12
C LEU A 343 1.27 35.27 -8.58
N ASP A 344 2.05 36.07 -9.32
CA ASP A 344 3.34 35.65 -9.85
C ASP A 344 4.33 35.34 -8.71
N SER A 345 4.42 36.21 -7.69
CA SER A 345 5.26 35.98 -6.51
C SER A 345 4.95 34.66 -5.79
N ASN A 346 3.66 34.39 -5.55
CA ASN A 346 3.22 33.16 -4.89
C ASN A 346 3.41 31.92 -5.77
N LEU A 347 3.05 32.00 -7.05
CA LEU A 347 3.15 30.88 -7.99
C LEU A 347 4.60 30.52 -8.30
N LEU A 348 5.52 31.48 -8.35
CA LEU A 348 6.96 31.22 -8.45
C LEU A 348 7.48 30.44 -7.24
N THR A 349 7.06 30.82 -6.04
CA THR A 349 7.42 30.12 -4.79
C THR A 349 6.87 28.69 -4.78
N LEU A 350 5.61 28.52 -5.14
CA LEU A 350 4.96 27.20 -5.25
C LEU A 350 5.64 26.32 -6.30
N ASN A 351 5.92 26.83 -7.49
CA ASN A 351 6.59 26.11 -8.57
C ASN A 351 8.00 25.65 -8.15
N LYS A 352 8.74 26.53 -7.48
CA LYS A 352 10.08 26.22 -6.97
C LYS A 352 10.04 25.05 -5.98
N ASN A 353 9.07 25.01 -5.07
CA ASN A 353 9.06 24.07 -3.94
C ASN A 353 8.18 22.83 -4.15
N LEU A 354 7.24 22.82 -5.10
CA LEU A 354 6.36 21.67 -5.35
C LEU A 354 6.85 20.74 -6.46
N LEU A 355 6.49 19.46 -6.36
CA LEU A 355 6.53 18.55 -7.50
C LEU A 355 5.57 19.03 -8.58
N LYS A 356 5.92 18.85 -9.86
CA LYS A 356 5.11 19.30 -11.02
C LYS A 356 3.62 18.98 -10.89
N THR A 357 3.28 17.72 -10.55
CA THR A 357 1.88 17.28 -10.39
C THR A 357 1.16 18.01 -9.26
N ASN A 358 1.84 18.37 -8.18
CA ASN A 358 1.25 19.11 -7.07
C ASN A 358 1.12 20.60 -7.41
N PHE A 359 2.08 21.16 -8.14
CA PHE A 359 1.98 22.51 -8.67
C PHE A 359 0.79 22.66 -9.62
N GLU A 360 0.58 21.71 -10.54
CA GLU A 360 -0.57 21.70 -11.45
C GLU A 360 -1.91 21.66 -10.67
N ARG A 361 -1.97 20.88 -9.58
CA ARG A 361 -3.17 20.82 -8.71
C ARG A 361 -3.43 22.16 -8.02
N ILE A 362 -2.40 22.75 -7.41
CA ILE A 362 -2.52 24.04 -6.72
C ILE A 362 -2.87 25.16 -7.70
N LEU A 363 -2.21 25.19 -8.86
CA LEU A 363 -2.51 26.16 -9.89
C LEU A 363 -3.97 26.08 -10.34
N SER A 364 -4.50 24.87 -10.53
CA SER A 364 -5.91 24.67 -10.87
C SER A 364 -6.85 25.16 -9.76
N SER A 365 -6.49 24.95 -8.49
CA SER A 365 -7.30 25.41 -7.35
C SER A 365 -7.31 26.93 -7.23
N ILE A 366 -6.13 27.56 -7.29
CA ILE A 366 -6.00 29.03 -7.26
C ILE A 366 -6.75 29.66 -8.46
N TRP A 367 -6.66 29.05 -9.64
CA TRP A 367 -7.37 29.54 -10.82
C TRP A 367 -8.89 29.54 -10.63
N VAL A 368 -9.45 28.53 -9.95
CA VAL A 368 -10.87 28.50 -9.61
C VAL A 368 -11.23 29.66 -8.68
N GLU A 369 -10.46 29.91 -7.62
CA GLU A 369 -10.69 31.03 -6.70
C GLU A 369 -10.66 32.39 -7.42
N VAL A 370 -9.68 32.59 -8.32
CA VAL A 370 -9.60 33.82 -9.13
C VAL A 370 -10.86 34.00 -9.96
N LEU A 371 -11.30 32.96 -10.70
CA LEU A 371 -12.51 33.03 -11.51
C LEU A 371 -13.78 33.25 -10.69
N GLU A 372 -13.86 32.66 -9.49
CA GLU A 372 -14.99 32.87 -8.58
C GLU A 372 -15.07 34.32 -8.12
N GLU A 373 -13.96 34.95 -7.73
CA GLU A 373 -13.95 36.36 -7.34
C GLU A 373 -14.32 37.30 -8.50
N PHE A 374 -13.83 37.03 -9.71
CA PHE A 374 -14.26 37.78 -10.91
C PHE A 374 -15.78 37.64 -11.16
N ARG A 375 -16.31 36.42 -11.02
CA ARG A 375 -17.73 36.16 -11.19
C ARG A 375 -18.58 36.89 -10.14
N GLU A 376 -18.17 36.85 -8.87
CA GLU A 376 -18.88 37.54 -7.78
C GLU A 376 -19.01 39.04 -8.07
N VAL A 377 -17.93 39.66 -8.55
CA VAL A 377 -17.95 41.08 -8.91
C VAL A 377 -18.91 41.37 -10.06
N LEU A 378 -18.85 40.59 -11.15
CA LEU A 378 -19.74 40.76 -12.31
C LEU A 378 -21.23 40.59 -11.93
N ASP A 379 -21.54 39.57 -11.13
CA ASP A 379 -22.91 39.32 -10.65
C ASP A 379 -23.41 40.52 -9.80
N THR A 380 -22.52 41.17 -9.04
CA THR A 380 -22.85 42.34 -8.23
C THR A 380 -23.17 43.56 -9.10
N GLU A 381 -22.43 43.78 -10.19
CA GLU A 381 -22.68 44.87 -11.14
C GLU A 381 -24.01 44.71 -11.89
N GLU A 382 -24.34 43.49 -12.35
CA GLU A 382 -25.62 43.21 -13.00
C GLU A 382 -26.82 43.50 -12.09
N MET A 383 -26.71 43.17 -10.79
CA MET A 383 -27.74 43.49 -9.81
C MET A 383 -27.90 45.00 -9.56
N VAL A 384 -26.80 45.76 -9.62
CA VAL A 384 -26.85 47.23 -9.48
C VAL A 384 -27.46 47.86 -10.74
N SER A 385 -27.05 47.40 -11.92
CA SER A 385 -27.58 47.89 -13.20
C SER A 385 -29.05 47.58 -13.40
N SER A 386 -29.53 46.41 -12.98
CA SER A 386 -30.96 46.05 -13.06
C SER A 386 -31.81 46.91 -12.13
N ARG A 387 -31.36 47.16 -10.89
CA ARG A 387 -32.05 48.07 -9.95
C ARG A 387 -32.07 49.52 -10.41
N ALA A 388 -31.01 49.98 -11.08
CA ALA A 388 -30.95 51.34 -11.62
C ALA A 388 -31.86 51.56 -12.84
N GLY A 389 -32.21 50.49 -13.58
CA GLY A 389 -33.13 50.55 -14.72
C GLY A 389 -34.62 50.46 -14.35
N GLU A 390 -34.96 50.13 -13.10
CA GLU A 390 -36.34 50.04 -12.59
C GLU A 390 -36.81 51.32 -11.87
N LEU A 391 -35.92 52.29 -11.62
CA LEU A 391 -36.20 53.62 -11.06
C LEU A 391 -36.25 54.67 -12.17
#